data_AF-A0A842SYU2-F1
#
_entry.id   AF-A0A842SYU2-F1
#
_cell.length_a   1.000
_cell.length_b   1.000
_cell.length_c   1.000
_cell.angle_alpha   90.00
_cell.angle_beta   90.00
_cell.angle_gamma   90.00
#
_symmetry.space_group_name_H-M   'P 1'
#
loop_
_entity.id
_entity.type
_entity.pdbx_description
1 polymer ?
#
loop_
_entity_poly.entity_id
_entity_poly.type
_entity_poly.pdbx_seq_one_letter_code
_entity_poly.pdbx_strand_id
1 'polypeptide(L)'
;MKNRVQKLDKKTRKEKLDDGWIHVNVLFEIVGNPKGHVEKSLNLFLDNINQDQHIITIAEDVEETIEVEQSKGLFSAAAEVEYLVYGLEKLTWFAFNFMPASIEVKAPGELTFKEKDFSNWMNDLLAKLHEVNTVHTSLKSEHQALVKNLNAAVRNNVLLATDGRALDAGGVAKKVGMSEKAVLPFLDALVKDRKIEKKGKKYKKK
;
A
#
# COMPACT_ATOMS: atom_id res chain seq x y z
N MET A 1 15.55 -19.82 15.80
CA MET A 1 15.90 -18.55 15.14
C MET A 1 17.33 -18.64 14.63
N LYS A 2 17.57 -18.27 13.36
CA LYS A 2 18.95 -18.11 12.86
C LYS A 2 19.52 -16.88 13.57
N ASN A 3 20.76 -16.98 14.07
CA ASN A 3 21.41 -15.83 14.69
C ASN A 3 21.86 -14.87 13.58
N ARG A 4 21.05 -13.86 13.30
CA ARG A 4 21.31 -12.79 12.32
C ARG A 4 22.28 -11.74 12.85
N VAL A 5 22.35 -11.63 14.17
CA VAL A 5 23.09 -10.58 14.87
C VAL A 5 24.58 -10.82 14.75
N GLN A 6 25.28 -9.83 14.19
CA GLN A 6 26.73 -9.80 14.12
C GLN A 6 27.26 -8.97 15.28
N LYS A 7 27.94 -9.63 16.23
CA LYS A 7 28.60 -8.95 17.34
C LYS A 7 29.84 -8.20 16.82
N LEU A 8 29.70 -6.89 16.63
CA LEU A 8 30.82 -6.00 16.34
C LEU A 8 31.34 -5.38 17.63
N ASP A 9 32.66 -5.37 17.80
CA ASP A 9 33.28 -4.60 18.87
C ASP A 9 33.20 -3.08 18.59
N LYS A 10 33.46 -2.28 19.62
CA LYS A 10 33.35 -0.81 19.54
C LYS A 10 34.30 -0.19 18.51
N LYS A 11 35.50 -0.76 18.32
CA LYS A 11 36.50 -0.23 17.39
C LYS A 11 36.06 -0.49 15.95
N THR A 12 35.68 -1.72 15.62
CA THR A 12 35.20 -2.11 14.29
C THR A 12 33.95 -1.31 13.90
N ARG A 13 33.03 -1.07 14.84
CA ARG A 13 31.85 -0.24 14.59
C ARG A 13 32.22 1.21 14.27
N LYS A 14 33.18 1.78 15.00
CA LYS A 14 33.65 3.14 14.74
C LYS A 14 34.31 3.24 13.36
N GLU A 15 35.18 2.30 13.01
CA GLU A 15 35.82 2.24 11.69
C GLU A 15 34.79 2.18 10.56
N LYS A 16 33.72 1.40 10.71
CA LYS A 16 32.62 1.38 9.73
C LYS A 16 31.91 2.74 9.63
N LEU A 17 31.61 3.40 10.74
CA LEU A 17 30.99 4.73 10.70
C LEU A 17 31.88 5.75 9.98
N ASP A 18 33.19 5.68 10.21
CA ASP A 18 34.19 6.53 9.55
C ASP A 18 34.26 6.22 8.03
N ASP A 19 34.02 4.97 7.63
CA ASP A 19 33.95 4.52 6.23
C ASP A 19 32.60 4.82 5.53
N GLY A 20 31.70 5.58 6.16
CA GLY A 20 30.43 6.00 5.57
C GLY A 20 29.25 5.04 5.80
N TRP A 21 29.37 4.12 6.75
CA TRP A 21 28.22 3.36 7.25
C TRP A 21 27.35 4.25 8.16
N ILE A 22 26.05 4.00 8.12
CA ILE A 22 25.04 4.71 8.89
C ILE A 22 24.44 3.71 9.87
N HIS A 23 24.48 4.02 11.16
CA HIS A 23 23.79 3.25 12.18
C HIS A 23 22.36 3.74 12.31
N VAL A 24 21.42 2.83 12.08
CA VAL A 24 19.99 3.11 12.12
C VAL A 24 19.29 2.13 13.04
N ASN A 25 18.23 2.62 13.68
CA ASN A 25 17.23 1.80 14.33
C ASN A 25 15.99 1.76 13.43
N VAL A 26 15.44 0.58 13.19
CA VAL A 26 14.35 0.36 12.23
C VAL A 26 13.23 -0.41 12.88
N LEU A 27 12.01 0.12 12.76
CA LEU A 27 10.79 -0.58 13.17
C LEU A 27 10.12 -1.18 11.95
N PHE A 28 9.93 -2.50 11.96
CA PHE A 28 9.05 -3.20 11.03
C PHE A 28 7.73 -3.49 11.72
N GLU A 29 6.63 -3.30 10.99
CA GLU A 29 5.30 -3.70 11.42
C GLU A 29 4.58 -4.34 10.22
N ILE A 30 4.02 -5.53 10.43
CA ILE A 30 3.24 -6.23 9.40
C ILE A 30 1.90 -6.61 10.01
N VAL A 31 0.82 -6.21 9.33
CA VAL A 31 -0.55 -6.58 9.69
C VAL A 31 -1.12 -7.49 8.61
N GLY A 32 -1.71 -8.61 9.01
CA GLY A 32 -2.30 -9.56 8.06
C GLY A 32 -3.04 -10.73 8.69
N ASN A 33 -3.39 -11.71 7.86
CA ASN A 33 -4.11 -12.92 8.26
C ASN A 33 -3.64 -14.11 7.39
N PRO A 34 -3.43 -15.31 7.95
CA PRO A 34 -3.49 -15.68 9.37
C PRO A 34 -2.18 -15.42 10.12
N LYS A 35 -2.20 -15.50 11.47
CA LYS A 35 -1.05 -15.25 12.37
C LYS A 35 0.28 -15.78 11.82
N GLY A 36 0.32 -17.07 11.47
CA GLY A 36 1.55 -17.70 10.98
C GLY A 36 2.07 -17.16 9.64
N HIS A 37 1.22 -16.58 8.78
CA HIS A 37 1.68 -15.92 7.54
C HIS A 37 2.35 -14.58 7.85
N VAL A 38 1.84 -13.84 8.84
CA VAL A 38 2.42 -12.57 9.29
C VAL A 38 3.82 -12.81 9.86
N GLU A 39 3.94 -13.75 10.81
CA GLU A 39 5.22 -14.13 11.43
C GLU A 39 6.24 -14.61 10.40
N LYS A 40 5.82 -15.46 9.45
CA LYS A 40 6.69 -15.97 8.40
C LYS A 40 7.16 -14.85 7.46
N SER A 41 6.27 -13.92 7.12
CA SER A 41 6.60 -12.80 6.23
C SER A 41 7.60 -11.86 6.88
N LEU A 42 7.42 -11.52 8.16
CA LEU A 42 8.38 -10.72 8.92
C LEU A 42 9.75 -11.37 8.94
N ASN A 43 9.81 -12.67 9.27
CA ASN A 43 11.07 -13.41 9.27
C ASN A 43 11.73 -13.46 7.89
N LEU A 44 10.94 -13.62 6.81
CA LEU A 44 11.47 -13.63 5.45
C LEU A 44 12.09 -12.28 5.06
N PHE A 45 11.48 -11.16 5.44
CA PHE A 45 12.08 -9.84 5.22
C PHE A 45 13.41 -9.71 5.96
N LEU A 46 13.45 -10.07 7.25
CA LEU A 46 14.67 -10.04 8.05
C LEU A 46 15.77 -10.97 7.48
N ASP A 47 15.38 -12.15 6.98
CA ASP A 47 16.29 -13.09 6.29
C ASP A 47 16.85 -12.50 4.99
N ASN A 48 16.02 -11.84 4.19
CA ASN A 48 16.44 -11.25 2.91
C ASN A 48 17.36 -10.05 3.12
N ILE A 49 17.08 -9.20 4.11
CA ILE A 49 17.93 -8.05 4.47
C ILE A 49 19.33 -8.54 4.87
N ASN A 50 19.40 -9.62 5.66
CA ASN A 50 20.67 -10.18 6.14
C ASN A 50 21.53 -10.85 5.06
N GLN A 51 21.01 -11.06 3.85
CA GLN A 51 21.81 -11.57 2.72
C GLN A 51 22.61 -10.44 2.06
N ASP A 52 22.31 -9.18 2.34
CA ASP A 52 22.99 -8.05 1.73
C ASP A 52 24.27 -7.68 2.48
N GLN A 53 25.40 -7.82 1.81
CA GLN A 53 26.72 -7.48 2.38
C GLN A 53 26.89 -6.00 2.78
N HIS A 54 26.03 -5.10 2.29
CA HIS A 54 26.02 -3.67 2.64
C HIS A 54 25.06 -3.34 3.78
N ILE A 55 24.47 -4.35 4.42
CA ILE A 55 23.61 -4.21 5.59
C ILE A 55 24.06 -5.21 6.66
N ILE A 56 24.30 -4.74 7.88
CA ILE A 56 24.74 -5.58 8.99
C ILE A 56 23.77 -5.42 10.15
N THR A 57 23.16 -6.52 10.58
CA THR A 57 22.30 -6.56 11.77
C THR A 57 23.14 -6.53 13.04
N ILE A 58 22.91 -5.53 13.89
CA ILE A 58 23.64 -5.29 15.15
C ILE A 58 22.85 -5.77 16.35
N ALA A 59 21.53 -5.59 16.31
CA ALA A 59 20.60 -6.06 17.32
C ALA A 59 19.25 -6.31 16.65
N GLU A 60 18.48 -7.25 17.17
CA GLU A 60 17.15 -7.59 16.70
C GLU A 60 16.30 -7.95 17.91
N ASP A 61 15.15 -7.31 18.03
CA ASP A 61 14.09 -7.64 18.97
C ASP A 61 12.80 -7.87 18.18
N VAL A 62 12.21 -9.05 18.31
CA VAL A 62 10.99 -9.43 17.59
C VAL A 62 9.89 -9.60 18.61
N GLU A 63 8.87 -8.75 18.52
CA GLU A 63 7.75 -8.77 19.42
C GLU A 63 6.84 -9.99 19.18
N GLU A 64 6.09 -10.38 20.20
CA GLU A 64 5.07 -11.41 20.04
C GLU A 64 3.96 -10.92 19.11
N THR A 65 3.54 -11.77 18.16
CA THR A 65 2.45 -11.42 17.26
C THR A 65 1.11 -11.44 17.98
N ILE A 66 0.43 -10.29 17.98
CA ILE A 66 -0.84 -10.05 18.68
C ILE A 66 -2.01 -9.91 17.70
N GLU A 67 -3.23 -10.20 18.16
CA GLU A 67 -4.45 -9.90 17.39
C GLU A 67 -4.79 -8.41 17.53
N VAL A 68 -5.18 -7.77 16.43
CA VAL A 68 -5.50 -6.34 16.41
C VAL A 68 -6.86 -6.11 17.10
N GLU A 69 -6.88 -5.29 18.15
CA GLU A 69 -8.04 -5.08 19.02
C GLU A 69 -9.34 -4.72 18.26
N GLN A 70 -9.23 -4.00 17.14
CA GLN A 70 -10.36 -3.52 16.35
C GLN A 70 -10.66 -4.35 15.09
N SER A 71 -9.98 -5.48 14.90
CA SER A 71 -10.11 -6.27 13.67
C SER A 71 -9.94 -7.76 13.92
N LYS A 72 -11.07 -8.42 14.17
CA LYS A 72 -11.11 -9.86 14.42
C LYS A 72 -10.49 -10.64 13.24
N GLY A 73 -9.51 -11.48 13.56
CA GLY A 73 -8.77 -12.29 12.60
C GLY A 73 -7.61 -11.58 11.90
N LEU A 74 -7.31 -10.31 12.21
CA LEU A 74 -6.08 -9.64 11.80
C LEU A 74 -5.03 -9.72 12.92
N PHE A 75 -3.80 -10.02 12.54
CA PHE A 75 -2.67 -10.16 13.44
C PHE A 75 -1.60 -9.13 13.07
N SER A 76 -0.96 -8.53 14.06
CA SER A 76 0.19 -7.64 13.90
C SER A 76 1.44 -8.30 14.47
N ALA A 77 2.52 -8.27 13.68
CA ALA A 77 3.86 -8.66 14.11
C ALA A 77 4.79 -7.46 13.92
N ALA A 78 5.60 -7.18 14.94
CA ALA A 78 6.57 -6.10 14.91
C ALA A 78 7.99 -6.60 15.22
N ALA A 79 8.98 -5.90 14.68
CA ALA A 79 10.38 -6.10 15.04
C ALA A 79 11.13 -4.77 15.04
N GLU A 80 11.90 -4.55 16.10
CA GLU A 80 12.84 -3.44 16.20
C GLU A 80 14.25 -3.97 15.94
N VAL A 81 14.92 -3.40 14.94
CA VAL A 81 16.21 -3.92 14.46
C VAL A 81 17.20 -2.79 14.27
N GLU A 82 18.38 -2.96 14.85
CA GLU A 82 19.50 -2.06 14.61
C GLU A 82 20.35 -2.56 13.45
N TYR A 83 20.60 -1.68 12.47
CA TYR A 83 21.45 -1.97 11.33
C TYR A 83 22.61 -0.98 11.20
N LEU A 84 23.75 -1.47 10.71
CA LEU A 84 24.69 -0.63 9.97
C LEU A 84 24.38 -0.77 8.47
N VAL A 85 24.13 0.34 7.79
CA VAL A 85 23.83 0.39 6.35
C VAL A 85 24.88 1.22 5.64
N TYR A 86 25.46 0.71 4.56
CA TYR A 86 26.52 1.43 3.84
C TYR A 86 25.97 2.54 2.94
N GLY A 87 26.18 3.79 3.32
CA GLY A 87 25.82 4.96 2.52
C GLY A 87 24.31 5.25 2.41
N LEU A 88 24.01 6.47 1.97
CA LEU A 88 22.63 6.97 1.87
C LEU A 88 21.82 6.30 0.75
N GLU A 89 22.47 5.96 -0.37
CA GLU A 89 21.84 5.26 -1.49
C GLU A 89 21.28 3.91 -1.05
N LYS A 90 22.08 3.12 -0.31
CA LYS A 90 21.63 1.81 0.18
C LYS A 90 20.55 1.93 1.23
N LEU A 91 20.64 2.92 2.11
CA LEU A 91 19.60 3.21 3.11
C LEU A 91 18.26 3.57 2.42
N THR A 92 18.33 4.34 1.34
CA THR A 92 17.16 4.72 0.54
C THR A 92 16.57 3.52 -0.19
N TRP A 93 17.41 2.71 -0.83
CA TRP A 93 16.99 1.45 -1.44
C TRP A 93 16.33 0.52 -0.41
N PHE A 94 16.92 0.40 0.78
CA PHE A 94 16.36 -0.39 1.88
C PHE A 94 14.97 0.12 2.28
N ALA A 95 14.81 1.43 2.47
CA ALA A 95 13.54 2.05 2.81
C ALA A 95 12.46 1.79 1.76
N PHE A 96 12.79 1.86 0.47
CA PHE A 96 11.82 1.61 -0.61
C PHE A 96 11.46 0.14 -0.80
N ASN A 97 12.41 -0.78 -0.64
CA ASN A 97 12.17 -2.20 -0.93
C ASN A 97 11.53 -2.93 0.25
N PHE A 98 11.84 -2.54 1.48
CA PHE A 98 11.33 -3.20 2.68
C PHE A 98 10.26 -2.38 3.42
N MET A 99 10.07 -1.10 3.06
CA MET A 99 9.02 -0.22 3.59
C MET A 99 8.80 -0.35 5.11
N PRO A 100 9.86 -0.15 5.93
CA PRO A 100 9.70 -0.20 7.37
C PRO A 100 8.73 0.89 7.84
N ALA A 101 8.14 0.67 9.03
CA ALA A 101 7.26 1.65 9.66
C ALA A 101 8.03 2.92 10.06
N SER A 102 9.29 2.78 10.49
CA SER A 102 10.17 3.93 10.74
C SER A 102 11.65 3.59 10.61
N ILE A 103 12.46 4.62 10.36
CA ILE A 103 13.93 4.56 10.37
C ILE A 103 14.42 5.76 11.18
N GLU A 104 15.21 5.50 12.21
CA GLU A 104 15.86 6.51 13.05
C GLU A 104 17.37 6.42 12.91
N VAL A 105 18.03 7.50 12.48
CA VAL A 105 19.50 7.56 12.39
C VAL A 105 20.08 7.79 13.78
N LYS A 106 20.91 6.86 14.25
CA LYS A 106 21.62 6.94 15.53
C LYS A 106 23.04 7.50 15.39
N ALA A 107 23.71 7.18 14.28
CA ALA A 107 25.05 7.69 13.97
C ALA A 107 25.34 7.59 12.45
N PRO A 108 26.27 8.40 11.91
CA PRO A 108 26.97 9.51 12.57
C PRO A 108 26.05 10.70 12.85
N GLY A 109 26.49 11.63 13.69
CA GLY A 109 25.73 12.87 13.98
C GLY A 109 25.70 13.85 12.80
N GLU A 110 26.66 13.74 11.89
CA GLU A 110 26.73 14.51 10.64
C GLU A 110 27.02 13.55 9.49
N LEU A 111 26.33 13.75 8.37
CA LEU A 111 26.58 13.02 7.12
C LEU A 111 27.23 13.97 6.12
N THR A 112 28.38 13.58 5.58
CA THR A 112 29.09 14.35 4.55
C THR A 112 29.02 13.63 3.21
N PHE A 113 28.73 14.39 2.16
CA PHE A 113 28.56 13.86 0.81
C PHE A 113 29.38 14.68 -0.19
N LYS A 114 29.86 14.01 -1.23
CA LYS A 114 30.35 14.73 -2.42
C LYS A 114 29.15 15.26 -3.18
N GLU A 115 29.28 16.47 -3.73
CA GLU A 115 28.23 17.13 -4.51
C GLU A 115 27.65 16.23 -5.61
N LYS A 116 28.52 15.52 -6.33
CA LYS A 116 28.12 14.59 -7.39
C LYS A 116 27.29 13.41 -6.86
N ASP A 117 27.69 12.83 -5.74
CA ASP A 117 27.02 11.66 -5.16
C ASP A 117 25.63 12.06 -4.62
N PHE A 118 25.54 13.23 -3.98
CA PHE A 118 24.27 13.78 -3.54
C PHE A 118 23.34 14.11 -4.72
N SER A 119 23.89 14.69 -5.80
CA SER A 119 23.12 15.00 -7.01
C SER A 119 22.58 13.73 -7.69
N ASN A 120 23.39 12.68 -7.79
CA ASN A 120 22.96 11.38 -8.31
C ASN A 120 21.84 10.78 -7.44
N TRP A 121 22.03 10.76 -6.12
CA TRP A 121 21.03 10.26 -5.17
C TRP A 121 19.69 11.02 -5.30
N MET A 122 19.73 12.35 -5.41
CA MET A 122 18.53 13.18 -5.62
C MET A 122 17.84 12.84 -6.95
N ASN A 123 18.59 12.62 -8.02
CA ASN A 123 18.02 12.26 -9.32
C ASN A 123 17.36 10.88 -9.28
N ASP A 124 17.96 9.90 -8.59
CA ASP A 124 17.38 8.57 -8.44
C ASP A 124 16.10 8.61 -7.59
N LEU A 125 16.10 9.41 -6.52
CA LEU A 125 14.91 9.66 -5.70
C LEU A 125 13.79 10.29 -6.54
N LEU A 126 14.11 11.31 -7.35
CA LEU A 126 13.15 11.95 -8.25
C LEU A 126 12.61 10.97 -9.29
N ALA A 127 13.47 10.13 -9.89
CA ALA A 127 13.05 9.11 -10.83
C ALA A 127 12.05 8.14 -10.19
N LYS A 128 12.31 7.68 -8.95
CA LYS A 128 11.39 6.80 -8.21
C LYS A 128 10.06 7.48 -7.90
N LEU A 129 10.07 8.74 -7.48
CA LEU A 129 8.85 9.51 -7.24
C LEU A 129 8.03 9.71 -8.53
N HIS A 130 8.70 9.99 -9.66
CA HIS A 130 8.04 10.10 -10.96
C HIS A 130 7.41 8.77 -11.42
N GLU A 131 8.09 7.64 -11.19
CA GLU A 131 7.54 6.31 -11.46
C GLU A 131 6.25 6.07 -10.66
N VAL A 132 6.29 6.31 -9.34
CA VAL A 132 5.12 6.17 -8.45
C VAL A 132 3.98 7.08 -8.90
N ASN A 133 4.26 8.34 -9.23
CA ASN A 133 3.24 9.28 -9.69
C ASN A 133 2.61 8.84 -11.02
N THR A 134 3.39 8.25 -11.92
CA THR A 134 2.91 7.74 -13.21
C THR A 134 1.94 6.59 -13.00
N VAL A 135 2.31 5.62 -12.16
CA VAL A 135 1.44 4.49 -11.79
C VAL A 135 0.14 5.00 -11.14
N HIS A 136 0.24 5.92 -10.19
CA HIS A 136 -0.92 6.50 -9.52
C HIS A 136 -1.86 7.21 -10.52
N THR A 137 -1.30 8.01 -11.43
CA THR A 137 -2.06 8.76 -12.43
C THR A 137 -2.74 7.82 -13.44
N SER A 138 -2.05 6.76 -13.88
CA SER A 138 -2.64 5.74 -14.75
C SER A 138 -3.80 5.04 -14.06
N LEU A 139 -3.58 4.55 -12.83
CA LEU A 139 -4.61 3.86 -12.04
C LEU A 139 -5.84 4.73 -11.81
N LYS A 140 -5.64 6.02 -11.48
CA LYS A 140 -6.73 6.98 -11.32
C LYS A 140 -7.51 7.18 -12.61
N SER A 141 -6.82 7.29 -13.74
CA SER A 141 -7.43 7.49 -15.07
C SER A 141 -8.22 6.25 -15.51
N GLU A 142 -7.64 5.06 -15.33
CA GLU A 142 -8.30 3.78 -15.60
C GLU A 142 -9.54 3.58 -14.72
N HIS A 143 -9.44 3.88 -13.43
CA HIS A 143 -10.58 3.83 -12.51
C HIS A 143 -11.69 4.78 -12.94
N GLN A 144 -11.37 6.02 -13.31
CA GLN A 144 -12.36 6.98 -13.82
C GLN A 144 -13.04 6.49 -15.10
N ALA A 145 -12.28 5.95 -16.04
CA ALA A 145 -12.81 5.39 -17.28
C ALA A 145 -13.73 4.18 -17.00
N LEU A 146 -13.30 3.28 -16.10
CA LEU A 146 -14.07 2.11 -15.69
C LEU A 146 -15.38 2.51 -15.03
N VAL A 147 -15.35 3.43 -14.06
CA VAL A 147 -16.56 3.93 -13.38
C VAL A 147 -17.51 4.59 -14.37
N LYS A 148 -16.99 5.38 -15.31
CA LYS A 148 -17.80 6.01 -16.36
C LYS A 148 -18.48 4.96 -17.25
N ASN A 149 -17.73 3.97 -17.71
CA ASN A 149 -18.24 2.91 -18.59
C ASN A 149 -19.25 2.01 -17.87
N LEU A 150 -18.98 1.66 -16.61
CA LEU A 150 -19.90 0.88 -15.78
C LEU A 150 -21.21 1.64 -15.53
N ASN A 151 -21.14 2.93 -15.21
CA ASN A 151 -22.32 3.77 -15.06
C ASN A 151 -23.16 3.83 -16.33
N ALA A 152 -22.52 3.95 -17.50
CA ALA A 152 -23.22 3.92 -18.79
C ALA A 152 -23.88 2.56 -19.04
N ALA A 153 -23.17 1.45 -18.77
CA ALA A 153 -23.70 0.10 -18.91
C ALA A 153 -24.90 -0.16 -17.98
N VAL A 154 -24.84 0.27 -16.72
CA VAL A 154 -25.95 0.14 -15.77
C VAL A 154 -27.15 0.97 -16.24
N ARG A 155 -26.94 2.23 -16.66
CA ARG A 155 -28.03 3.06 -17.21
C ARG A 155 -28.71 2.38 -18.41
N ASN A 156 -27.92 1.82 -19.33
CA ASN A 156 -28.46 1.10 -20.50
C ASN A 156 -29.26 -0.14 -20.08
N ASN A 157 -28.76 -0.91 -19.12
CA ASN A 157 -29.50 -2.06 -18.58
C ASN A 157 -30.80 -1.66 -17.88
N VAL A 158 -30.82 -0.56 -17.13
CA VAL A 158 -32.06 -0.02 -16.51
C VAL A 158 -33.06 0.42 -17.58
N LEU A 159 -32.59 1.07 -18.66
CA LEU A 159 -33.44 1.44 -19.79
C LEU A 159 -34.04 0.20 -20.48
N LEU A 160 -33.24 -0.84 -20.72
CA LEU A 160 -33.73 -2.11 -21.28
C LEU A 160 -34.71 -2.81 -20.34
N ALA A 161 -34.44 -2.80 -19.03
CA ALA A 161 -35.30 -3.44 -18.04
C ALA A 161 -36.71 -2.81 -17.98
N THR A 162 -36.79 -1.50 -18.19
CA THR A 162 -38.02 -0.68 -18.19
C THR A 162 -38.65 -0.53 -19.57
N ASP A 163 -38.10 -1.18 -20.59
CA ASP A 163 -38.66 -1.18 -21.94
C ASP A 163 -39.92 -2.06 -22.01
N GLY A 164 -41.00 -1.52 -22.57
CA GLY A 164 -42.29 -2.19 -22.71
C GLY A 164 -43.06 -2.52 -21.42
N ARG A 165 -42.48 -2.33 -20.21
CA ARG A 165 -43.12 -2.69 -18.92
C ARG A 165 -42.86 -1.66 -17.82
N ALA A 166 -43.91 -1.33 -17.07
CA ALA A 166 -43.80 -0.48 -15.88
C ALA A 166 -43.39 -1.32 -14.66
N LEU A 167 -42.19 -1.10 -14.14
CA LEU A 167 -41.60 -1.84 -13.02
C LEU A 167 -41.34 -0.91 -11.83
N ASP A 168 -41.50 -1.40 -10.60
CA ASP A 168 -40.99 -0.69 -9.42
C ASP A 168 -39.47 -0.88 -9.25
N ALA A 169 -38.87 -0.21 -8.27
CA ALA A 169 -37.43 -0.27 -8.03
C ALA A 169 -36.93 -1.71 -7.78
N GLY A 170 -37.70 -2.53 -7.06
CA GLY A 170 -37.40 -3.95 -6.84
C GLY A 170 -37.41 -4.78 -8.11
N GLY A 171 -38.41 -4.59 -8.97
CA GLY A 171 -38.49 -5.25 -10.27
C GLY A 171 -37.33 -4.88 -11.20
N VAL A 172 -36.90 -3.62 -11.20
CA VAL A 172 -35.72 -3.19 -11.95
C VAL A 172 -34.45 -3.79 -11.36
N ALA A 173 -34.25 -3.66 -10.04
CA ALA A 173 -33.09 -4.17 -9.32
C ALA A 173 -32.86 -5.66 -9.56
N LYS A 174 -33.92 -6.48 -9.50
CA LYS A 174 -33.86 -7.92 -9.81
C LYS A 174 -33.42 -8.20 -11.25
N LYS A 175 -33.87 -7.40 -12.22
CA LYS A 175 -33.50 -7.58 -13.64
C LYS A 175 -32.08 -7.15 -13.96
N VAL A 176 -31.57 -6.11 -13.30
CA VAL A 176 -30.21 -5.60 -13.54
C VAL A 176 -29.17 -6.23 -12.61
N GLY A 177 -29.58 -7.11 -11.69
CA GLY A 177 -28.68 -7.80 -10.76
C GLY A 177 -28.08 -6.91 -9.68
N MET A 178 -28.81 -5.87 -9.25
CA MET A 178 -28.35 -4.90 -8.25
C MET A 178 -29.28 -4.88 -7.04
N SER A 179 -28.85 -4.27 -5.93
CA SER A 179 -29.74 -3.94 -4.83
C SER A 179 -30.65 -2.77 -5.20
N GLU A 180 -31.85 -2.71 -4.60
CA GLU A 180 -32.77 -1.59 -4.83
C GLU A 180 -32.12 -0.24 -4.52
N LYS A 181 -31.40 -0.15 -3.39
CA LYS A 181 -30.68 1.06 -2.99
C LYS A 181 -29.67 1.51 -4.04
N ALA A 182 -28.97 0.57 -4.68
CA ALA A 182 -27.97 0.89 -5.70
C ALA A 182 -28.60 1.31 -7.03
N VAL A 183 -29.83 0.87 -7.34
CA VAL A 183 -30.51 1.20 -8.61
C VAL A 183 -31.23 2.55 -8.58
N LEU A 184 -31.65 3.02 -7.39
CA LEU A 184 -32.40 4.27 -7.21
C LEU A 184 -31.71 5.50 -7.83
N PRO A 185 -30.41 5.76 -7.61
CA PRO A 185 -29.75 6.92 -8.22
C PRO A 185 -29.80 6.91 -9.76
N PHE A 186 -29.76 5.72 -10.38
CA PHE A 186 -29.86 5.59 -11.83
C PHE A 186 -31.27 5.85 -12.34
N LEU A 187 -32.29 5.37 -11.63
CA LEU A 187 -33.69 5.66 -11.94
C LEU A 187 -33.98 7.16 -11.83
N ASP A 188 -33.55 7.80 -10.74
CA ASP A 188 -33.75 9.23 -10.52
C ASP A 188 -33.05 10.07 -11.59
N ALA A 189 -31.81 9.69 -11.95
CA ALA A 189 -31.09 10.34 -13.04
C ALA A 189 -31.80 10.18 -14.39
N LEU A 190 -32.29 8.97 -14.74
CA LEU A 190 -32.99 8.73 -16.00
C LEU A 190 -34.37 9.39 -16.07
N VAL A 191 -35.06 9.57 -14.94
CA VAL A 191 -36.28 10.38 -14.85
C VAL A 191 -35.95 11.86 -15.09
N LYS A 192 -34.90 12.38 -14.45
CA LYS A 192 -34.42 13.76 -14.64
C LYS A 192 -34.03 14.00 -16.10
N ASP A 193 -33.33 13.05 -16.72
CA ASP A 193 -32.92 13.07 -18.12
C ASP A 193 -34.08 12.79 -19.10
N ARG A 194 -35.31 12.62 -18.58
CA ARG A 194 -36.55 12.35 -19.33
C ARG A 194 -36.52 11.10 -20.21
N LYS A 195 -35.62 10.14 -19.93
CA LYS A 195 -35.53 8.86 -20.66
C LYS A 195 -36.53 7.81 -20.17
N ILE A 196 -36.96 7.93 -18.92
CA ILE A 196 -38.03 7.12 -18.33
C ILE A 196 -39.07 8.03 -17.65
N GLU A 197 -40.28 7.55 -17.49
CA GLU A 197 -41.35 8.18 -16.71
C GLU A 197 -41.59 7.44 -15.39
N LYS A 198 -41.89 8.20 -14.33
CA LYS A 198 -42.28 7.67 -13.02
C LYS A 198 -43.78 7.94 -12.80
N LYS A 199 -44.56 6.87 -12.62
CA LYS A 199 -46.00 6.91 -12.31
C LYS A 199 -46.23 6.18 -10.99
N GLY A 200 -46.41 6.94 -9.91
CA GLY A 200 -46.44 6.40 -8.54
C GLY A 200 -45.12 5.73 -8.17
N LYS A 201 -45.17 4.44 -7.84
CA LYS A 201 -43.98 3.63 -7.51
C LYS A 201 -43.32 2.94 -8.72
N LYS A 202 -43.89 3.08 -9.92
CA LYS A 202 -43.43 2.37 -11.13
C LYS A 202 -42.71 3.31 -12.10
N TYR A 203 -41.73 2.74 -12.80
CA TYR A 203 -40.87 3.35 -13.80
C TYR A 203 -41.07 2.64 -15.14
N LYS A 204 -41.20 3.42 -16.21
CA LYS A 204 -41.37 2.89 -17.58
C LYS A 204 -40.55 3.74 -18.54
N LYS A 205 -39.89 3.13 -19.53
CA LYS A 205 -39.25 3.87 -20.62
C LYS A 205 -40.30 4.68 -21.40
N LYS A 206 -39.95 5.93 -21.73
CA LYS A 206 -40.80 6.78 -22.57
C LYS A 206 -40.76 6.31 -24.03
#